data_AF-A0A7S2HLI1-F1
#
_entry.id   AF-A0A7S2HLI1-F1
#
_cell.length_a   1.000
_cell.length_b   1.000
_cell.length_c   1.000
_cell.angle_alpha   90.00
_cell.angle_beta   90.00
_cell.angle_gamma   90.00
#
_symmetry.space_group_name_H-M   'P 1'
#
loop_
_entity.id
_entity.type
_entity.pdbx_description
1 polymer ?
#
loop_
_entity_poly.entity_id
_entity_poly.type
_entity_poly.pdbx_seq_one_letter_code
_entity_poly.pdbx_strand_id
1 'polypeptide(L)'
;PKVLKRPALWANAMIRGPNPTAKRFLFFLARRPILLGIVGFGVVSLSLARLAAFPTAEQATPEAEALRIPRQIVFTAKQSLEESLEELAGPVRANVYHTLRLNRGFTLRWFSDLDCRRYIQEHYDAQLLAMFLAEVHGSFRGDLCRACVLAREGGFYLDLDVELKAGLAQLADGNTTFLTALSEDNSLLDAFLAAAPASAIMVETVEQIRKWYSGEVFHTDPLTSNTSLGPITLLRAVRTVMRQHCPKVDLQTSGGTIACGPHVLRMFSEKHINCSGWTDECPWSRRFASFDGVRLGIFTRGTLPKIVAWARFA
;
A
#
# COMPACT_ATOMS: atom_id res chain seq x y z
N PRO A 1 46.94 12.61 -5.11
CA PRO A 1 45.49 12.96 -5.08
C PRO A 1 44.66 11.80 -5.64
N LYS A 2 44.34 10.82 -4.78
CA LYS A 2 43.76 9.53 -5.17
C LYS A 2 42.24 9.62 -5.26
N VAL A 3 41.72 9.35 -6.45
CA VAL A 3 40.32 9.13 -6.79
C VAL A 3 39.88 7.80 -6.16
N LEU A 4 38.87 7.84 -5.29
CA LEU A 4 38.22 6.65 -4.72
C LEU A 4 36.89 6.41 -5.46
N LYS A 5 36.94 5.55 -6.48
CA LYS A 5 35.77 4.86 -7.03
C LYS A 5 35.24 3.89 -5.96
N ARG A 6 33.97 3.99 -5.58
CA ARG A 6 33.25 2.94 -4.85
C ARG A 6 32.36 2.15 -5.83
N PRO A 7 32.32 0.82 -5.76
CA PRO A 7 31.54 0.00 -6.66
C PRO A 7 30.07 -0.07 -6.24
N ALA A 8 29.17 0.10 -7.21
CA ALA A 8 27.77 -0.25 -7.13
C ALA A 8 27.63 -1.78 -7.28
N LEU A 9 27.20 -2.42 -6.20
CA LEU A 9 26.58 -3.74 -6.13
C LEU A 9 25.32 -3.43 -5.29
N TRP A 10 24.07 -3.65 -5.68
CA TRP A 10 23.43 -4.92 -6.01
C TRP A 10 22.08 -4.59 -6.65
N ALA A 11 21.85 -5.00 -7.89
CA ALA A 11 20.52 -5.08 -8.50
C ALA A 11 20.58 -6.10 -9.62
N ASN A 12 20.62 -7.39 -9.25
CA ASN A 12 20.32 -8.52 -10.13
C ASN A 12 20.45 -9.81 -9.31
N ALA A 13 19.37 -10.23 -8.67
CA ALA A 13 19.20 -11.62 -8.29
C ALA A 13 17.71 -11.94 -8.30
N MET A 14 17.39 -13.08 -8.94
CA MET A 14 16.08 -13.71 -9.10
C MET A 14 15.22 -13.19 -10.26
N ILE A 15 15.33 -13.85 -11.41
CA ILE A 15 14.37 -14.83 -11.93
C ILE A 15 15.05 -15.50 -13.15
N ARG A 16 15.53 -16.73 -12.99
CA ARG A 16 15.79 -17.65 -14.10
C ARG A 16 14.87 -18.84 -13.89
N GLY A 17 13.75 -18.85 -14.61
CA GLY A 17 12.86 -20.02 -14.69
C GLY A 17 13.43 -21.07 -15.67
N PRO A 18 13.10 -22.37 -15.49
CA PRO A 18 13.59 -23.42 -16.38
C PRO A 18 12.76 -23.52 -17.67
N ASN A 19 13.46 -23.92 -18.71
CA ASN A 19 13.06 -24.14 -20.10
C ASN A 19 12.03 -25.30 -20.24
N PRO A 20 10.88 -25.15 -20.92
CA PRO A 20 9.94 -26.24 -21.11
C PRO A 20 10.27 -27.01 -22.40
N THR A 21 10.84 -28.20 -22.27
CA THR A 21 10.89 -29.20 -23.35
C THR A 21 9.77 -30.22 -23.16
N ALA A 22 8.87 -30.23 -24.15
CA ALA A 22 8.05 -31.31 -24.67
C ALA A 22 7.68 -32.51 -23.75
N LYS A 23 6.37 -32.78 -23.65
CA LYS A 23 5.81 -34.08 -24.08
C LYS A 23 4.28 -34.02 -24.26
N ARG A 24 3.87 -34.31 -25.50
CA ARG A 24 2.53 -34.74 -25.91
C ARG A 24 2.18 -36.07 -25.24
N PHE A 25 0.93 -36.27 -24.84
CA PHE A 25 0.27 -37.58 -24.94
C PHE A 25 -1.21 -37.43 -25.29
N LEU A 26 -1.64 -38.30 -26.20
CA LEU A 26 -2.92 -38.38 -26.89
C LEU A 26 -3.97 -39.15 -26.07
N PHE A 27 -5.24 -38.76 -26.24
CA PHE A 27 -6.48 -39.56 -26.34
C PHE A 27 -6.68 -40.81 -25.46
N PHE A 28 -7.81 -40.83 -24.74
CA PHE A 28 -8.77 -41.94 -24.87
C PHE A 28 -10.21 -41.49 -24.63
N LEU A 29 -11.07 -41.79 -25.60
CA LEU A 29 -12.52 -41.65 -25.58
C LEU A 29 -13.14 -42.82 -24.80
N ALA A 30 -14.17 -42.54 -24.00
CA ALA A 30 -15.22 -43.52 -23.74
C ALA A 30 -16.57 -42.81 -23.49
N ARG A 31 -17.51 -43.04 -24.40
CA ARG A 31 -18.92 -42.66 -24.34
C ARG A 31 -19.76 -43.82 -23.76
N ARG A 32 -20.96 -43.45 -23.27
CA ARG A 32 -22.27 -44.17 -23.29
C ARG A 32 -22.84 -44.58 -21.90
N PRO A 33 -24.16 -44.86 -21.74
CA PRO A 33 -25.24 -43.86 -21.65
C PRO A 33 -26.33 -44.19 -20.56
N ILE A 34 -27.24 -43.23 -20.35
CA ILE A 34 -28.70 -43.31 -20.03
C ILE A 34 -29.20 -44.43 -19.09
N LEU A 35 -29.91 -44.04 -18.02
CA LEU A 35 -31.19 -44.68 -17.66
C LEU A 35 -32.19 -43.66 -17.09
N LEU A 36 -33.35 -43.60 -17.75
CA LEU A 36 -34.57 -42.91 -17.35
C LEU A 36 -35.29 -43.73 -16.27
N GLY A 37 -35.78 -43.09 -15.20
CA GLY A 37 -36.63 -43.72 -14.20
C GLY A 37 -37.72 -42.75 -13.74
N ILE A 38 -38.91 -42.90 -14.33
CA ILE A 38 -40.16 -42.24 -13.94
C ILE A 38 -40.94 -43.19 -13.04
N VAL A 39 -41.16 -42.81 -11.77
CA VAL A 39 -42.22 -43.29 -10.85
C VAL A 39 -42.34 -42.17 -9.81
N GLY A 40 -43.47 -41.64 -9.35
CA GLY A 40 -44.87 -42.00 -9.36
C GLY A 40 -45.49 -41.22 -8.18
N PHE A 41 -46.70 -40.72 -8.37
CA PHE A 41 -47.45 -39.84 -7.46
C PHE A 41 -47.53 -40.33 -6.00
N GLY A 42 -47.41 -39.39 -5.06
CA GLY A 42 -47.72 -39.58 -3.65
C GLY A 42 -48.02 -38.24 -2.98
N VAL A 43 -49.28 -37.80 -3.05
CA VAL A 43 -49.78 -36.64 -2.31
C VAL A 43 -49.99 -37.10 -0.86
N VAL A 44 -49.13 -36.66 0.05
CA VAL A 44 -49.37 -36.76 1.49
C VAL A 44 -49.56 -35.34 2.02
N SER A 45 -50.81 -35.04 2.34
CA SER A 45 -51.23 -33.86 3.07
C SER A 45 -50.74 -33.98 4.52
N LEU A 46 -49.90 -33.06 4.97
CA LEU A 46 -49.46 -32.94 6.36
C LEU A 46 -49.63 -31.49 6.82
N SER A 47 -50.42 -31.38 7.88
CA SER A 47 -50.93 -30.17 8.51
C SER A 47 -49.86 -29.18 8.98
N LEU A 48 -50.16 -27.90 8.73
CA LEU A 48 -49.92 -26.71 9.56
C LEU A 48 -48.98 -26.88 10.76
N ALA A 49 -47.69 -26.59 10.55
CA ALA A 49 -46.80 -26.12 11.60
C ALA A 49 -46.61 -24.60 11.45
N ARG A 50 -46.90 -23.87 12.54
CA ARG A 50 -46.69 -22.42 12.68
C ARG A 50 -45.26 -22.06 12.29
N LEU A 51 -45.09 -21.37 11.16
CA LEU A 51 -43.89 -20.57 10.91
C LEU A 51 -43.93 -19.39 11.89
N ALA A 52 -43.09 -19.47 12.91
CA ALA A 52 -42.75 -18.30 13.71
C ALA A 52 -42.22 -17.23 12.77
N ALA A 53 -42.91 -16.08 12.72
CA ALA A 53 -42.43 -14.90 12.03
C ALA A 53 -41.05 -14.54 12.58
N PHE A 54 -40.03 -14.62 11.74
CA PHE A 54 -38.73 -14.06 12.04
C PHE A 54 -38.90 -12.55 12.24
N PRO A 55 -38.35 -11.96 13.31
CA PRO A 55 -38.44 -10.53 13.51
C PRO A 55 -37.68 -9.82 12.38
N THR A 56 -38.45 -9.16 11.53
CA THR A 56 -38.02 -8.07 10.65
C THR A 56 -37.59 -6.89 11.53
N ALA A 57 -36.28 -6.63 11.55
CA ALA A 57 -35.67 -5.31 11.72
C ALA A 57 -34.16 -5.53 11.81
N GLU A 58 -33.50 -5.67 10.66
CA GLU A 58 -32.07 -5.39 10.58
C GLU A 58 -31.93 -3.88 10.85
N GLN A 59 -31.64 -3.55 12.10
CA GLN A 59 -31.30 -2.19 12.50
C GLN A 59 -30.12 -1.76 11.64
N ALA A 60 -30.36 -0.80 10.74
CA ALA A 60 -29.31 -0.11 10.03
C ALA A 60 -28.27 0.35 11.06
N THR A 61 -27.07 -0.20 10.94
CA THR A 61 -25.91 0.27 11.68
C THR A 61 -25.76 1.77 11.40
N PRO A 62 -25.33 2.60 12.37
CA PRO A 62 -25.06 4.00 12.12
C PRO A 62 -24.15 4.08 10.89
N GLU A 63 -24.62 4.79 9.87
CA GLU A 63 -23.93 5.02 8.62
C GLU A 63 -22.49 5.39 8.96
N ALA A 64 -21.55 4.46 8.74
CA ALA A 64 -20.16 4.67 9.12
C ALA A 64 -19.70 5.96 8.44
N GLU A 65 -19.39 7.00 9.24
CA GLU A 65 -19.04 8.33 8.74
C GLU A 65 -18.13 8.20 7.51
N ALA A 66 -18.56 8.79 6.40
CA ALA A 66 -17.84 8.67 5.15
C ALA A 66 -16.41 9.19 5.34
N LEU A 67 -15.43 8.36 4.97
CA LEU A 67 -14.02 8.72 5.04
C LEU A 67 -13.75 9.93 4.13
N ARG A 68 -13.01 10.92 4.64
CA ARG A 68 -12.45 12.00 3.81
C ARG A 68 -11.42 11.50 2.81
N ILE A 69 -10.71 10.42 3.17
CA ILE A 69 -9.81 9.71 2.26
C ILE A 69 -10.65 8.78 1.38
N PRO A 70 -10.59 8.93 0.04
CA PRO A 70 -11.37 8.11 -0.87
C PRO A 70 -11.09 6.62 -0.68
N ARG A 71 -12.14 5.80 -0.82
CA ARG A 71 -12.06 4.33 -0.77
C ARG A 71 -11.45 3.76 -2.04
N GLN A 72 -10.20 4.14 -2.33
CA GLN A 72 -9.41 3.57 -3.40
C GLN A 72 -8.04 3.13 -2.89
N ILE A 73 -7.54 2.03 -3.44
CA ILE A 73 -6.20 1.48 -3.17
C ILE A 73 -5.36 1.73 -4.41
N VAL A 74 -4.27 2.46 -4.26
CA VAL A 74 -3.31 2.78 -5.30
C VAL A 74 -2.10 1.86 -5.15
N PHE A 75 -1.82 1.10 -6.19
CA PHE A 75 -0.59 0.34 -6.34
C PHE A 75 0.20 0.88 -7.53
N THR A 76 1.52 0.91 -7.41
CA THR A 76 2.43 1.14 -8.54
C THR A 76 3.23 -0.12 -8.81
N ALA A 77 3.41 -0.44 -10.09
CA ALA A 77 4.22 -1.55 -10.54
C ALA A 77 4.91 -1.20 -11.85
N LYS A 78 5.88 -2.00 -12.29
CA LYS A 78 6.52 -1.77 -13.59
C LYS A 78 5.58 -2.11 -14.76
N GLN A 79 4.83 -3.20 -14.64
CA GLN A 79 3.97 -3.77 -15.68
C GLN A 79 2.49 -3.44 -15.43
N SER A 80 1.67 -3.56 -16.48
CA SER A 80 0.20 -3.39 -16.41
C SER A 80 -0.44 -4.42 -15.47
N LEU A 81 -1.69 -4.21 -15.04
CA LEU A 81 -2.36 -5.12 -14.10
C LEU A 81 -2.51 -6.52 -14.70
N GLU A 82 -2.91 -6.60 -15.95
CA GLU A 82 -3.15 -7.84 -16.69
C GLU A 82 -1.87 -8.65 -16.84
N GLU A 83 -0.77 -8.00 -17.22
CA GLU A 83 0.55 -8.63 -17.32
C GLU A 83 1.08 -8.97 -15.93
N SER A 84 0.93 -8.07 -14.95
CA SER A 84 1.56 -8.20 -13.65
C SER A 84 0.90 -9.24 -12.77
N LEU A 85 -0.43 -9.28 -12.60
CA LEU A 85 -1.04 -10.14 -11.58
C LEU A 85 -0.74 -11.63 -11.78
N GLU A 86 -0.68 -12.11 -13.02
CA GLU A 86 -0.34 -13.50 -13.30
C GLU A 86 1.16 -13.78 -13.16
N GLU A 87 1.99 -12.80 -13.53
CA GLU A 87 3.46 -12.87 -13.49
C GLU A 87 4.06 -12.53 -12.10
N LEU A 88 3.28 -11.92 -11.21
CA LEU A 88 3.70 -11.57 -9.86
C LEU A 88 4.18 -12.83 -9.14
N ALA A 89 5.33 -12.72 -8.47
CA ALA A 89 5.82 -13.77 -7.58
C ALA A 89 4.70 -14.18 -6.60
N GLY A 90 4.57 -15.49 -6.37
CA GLY A 90 3.49 -16.07 -5.56
C GLY A 90 3.20 -15.33 -4.26
N PRO A 91 4.21 -14.97 -3.44
CA PRO A 91 4.01 -14.20 -2.22
C PRO A 91 3.44 -12.79 -2.44
N VAL A 92 3.94 -12.04 -3.44
CA VAL A 92 3.44 -10.69 -3.77
C VAL A 92 1.97 -10.77 -4.19
N ARG A 93 1.65 -11.70 -5.08
CA ARG A 93 0.28 -11.92 -5.55
C ARG A 93 -0.67 -12.29 -4.40
N ALA A 94 -0.23 -13.18 -3.50
CA ALA A 94 -1.00 -13.55 -2.32
C ALA A 94 -1.25 -12.34 -1.41
N ASN A 95 -0.25 -11.47 -1.23
CA ASN A 95 -0.38 -10.24 -0.45
C ASN A 95 -1.37 -9.23 -1.09
N VAL A 96 -1.33 -9.05 -2.41
CA VAL A 96 -2.30 -8.21 -3.14
C VAL A 96 -3.72 -8.73 -2.92
N TYR A 97 -3.97 -10.03 -3.12
CA TYR A 97 -5.30 -10.62 -2.89
C TYR A 97 -5.74 -10.52 -1.43
N HIS A 98 -4.82 -10.69 -0.48
CA HIS A 98 -5.09 -10.50 0.94
C HIS A 98 -5.53 -9.06 1.24
N THR A 99 -4.79 -8.08 0.72
CA THR A 99 -5.12 -6.66 0.84
C THR A 99 -6.48 -6.33 0.25
N LEU A 100 -6.81 -6.81 -0.95
CA LEU A 100 -8.12 -6.58 -1.57
C LEU A 100 -9.26 -7.23 -0.77
N ARG A 101 -9.04 -8.43 -0.21
CA ARG A 101 -10.04 -9.12 0.62
C ARG A 101 -10.30 -8.42 1.95
N LEU A 102 -9.28 -7.82 2.58
CA LEU A 102 -9.44 -7.00 3.78
C LEU A 102 -10.21 -5.70 3.52
N ASN A 103 -10.24 -5.23 2.27
CA ASN A 103 -10.75 -3.92 1.87
C ASN A 103 -11.88 -4.03 0.84
N ARG A 104 -12.85 -4.92 1.09
CA ARG A 104 -14.02 -5.05 0.23
C ARG A 104 -14.73 -3.71 0.03
N GLY A 105 -15.08 -3.41 -1.21
CA GLY A 105 -15.72 -2.14 -1.59
C GLY A 105 -14.76 -0.99 -1.88
N PHE A 106 -13.44 -1.19 -1.72
CA PHE A 106 -12.46 -0.23 -2.24
C PHE A 106 -12.25 -0.44 -3.74
N THR A 107 -12.06 0.66 -4.47
CA THR A 107 -11.68 0.63 -5.89
C THR A 107 -10.18 0.43 -6.01
N LEU A 108 -9.74 -0.58 -6.77
CA LEU A 108 -8.33 -0.76 -7.09
C LEU A 108 -7.90 0.20 -8.21
N ARG A 109 -6.78 0.87 -8.00
CA ARG A 109 -6.07 1.68 -8.99
C ARG A 109 -4.67 1.13 -9.14
N TRP A 110 -4.41 0.48 -10.27
CA TRP A 110 -3.11 -0.05 -10.61
C TRP A 110 -2.41 0.85 -11.61
N PHE A 111 -1.19 1.26 -11.31
CA PHE A 111 -0.41 2.12 -12.19
C PHE A 111 0.89 1.41 -12.60
N SER A 112 0.96 1.01 -13.87
CA SER A 112 2.23 0.63 -14.49
C SER A 112 3.12 1.86 -14.75
N ASP A 113 4.39 1.67 -15.14
CA ASP A 113 5.23 2.76 -15.63
C ASP A 113 4.57 3.53 -16.80
N LEU A 114 3.84 2.82 -17.67
CA LEU A 114 3.12 3.42 -18.79
C LEU A 114 1.91 4.23 -18.31
N ASP A 115 1.16 3.72 -17.34
CA ASP A 115 0.01 4.43 -16.77
C ASP A 115 0.46 5.66 -16.00
N CYS A 116 1.53 5.56 -15.21
CA CYS A 116 2.16 6.68 -14.53
C CYS A 116 2.60 7.77 -15.53
N ARG A 117 3.28 7.38 -16.62
CA ARG A 117 3.66 8.32 -17.68
C ARG A 117 2.46 9.06 -18.25
N ARG A 118 1.40 8.32 -18.62
CA ARG A 118 0.18 8.90 -19.20
C ARG A 118 -0.52 9.83 -18.21
N TYR A 119 -0.61 9.41 -16.96
CA TYR A 119 -1.21 10.17 -15.89
C TYR A 119 -0.51 11.50 -15.65
N ILE A 120 0.83 11.48 -15.57
CA ILE A 120 1.64 12.70 -15.40
C ILE A 120 1.49 13.60 -16.64
N GLN A 121 1.52 13.03 -17.85
CA GLN A 121 1.33 13.78 -19.09
C GLN A 121 -0.04 14.46 -19.18
N GLU A 122 -1.09 13.84 -18.66
CA GLU A 122 -2.46 14.37 -18.72
C GLU A 122 -2.73 15.44 -17.66
N HIS A 123 -2.11 15.34 -16.48
CA HIS A 123 -2.49 16.15 -15.31
C HIS A 123 -1.41 17.09 -14.77
N TYR A 124 -0.18 16.96 -15.24
CA TYR A 124 0.96 17.76 -14.80
C TYR A 124 1.72 18.36 -15.99
N ASP A 125 2.67 19.23 -15.70
CA ASP A 125 3.46 19.91 -16.73
C ASP A 125 4.55 19.01 -17.36
N ALA A 126 5.09 19.50 -18.48
CA ALA A 126 6.16 18.83 -19.21
C ALA A 126 7.45 18.67 -18.39
N GLN A 127 7.68 19.51 -17.38
CA GLN A 127 8.87 19.41 -16.52
C GLN A 127 8.80 18.15 -15.65
N LEU A 128 7.66 17.90 -14.99
CA LEU A 128 7.48 16.71 -14.15
C LEU A 128 7.48 15.43 -15.00
N LEU A 129 6.88 15.48 -16.19
CA LEU A 129 6.95 14.38 -17.14
C LEU A 129 8.40 14.07 -17.55
N ALA A 130 9.21 15.10 -17.84
CA ALA A 130 10.61 14.93 -18.19
C ALA A 130 11.42 14.28 -17.04
N MET A 131 11.16 14.69 -15.79
CA MET A 131 11.77 14.06 -14.60
C MET A 131 11.42 12.57 -14.52
N PHE A 132 10.14 12.20 -14.71
CA PHE A 132 9.69 10.80 -14.69
C PHE A 132 10.28 9.95 -15.83
N LEU A 133 10.49 10.54 -17.01
CA LEU A 133 11.10 9.86 -18.16
C LEU A 133 12.62 9.69 -18.00
N ALA A 134 13.28 10.61 -17.30
CA ALA A 134 14.71 10.56 -17.05
C ALA A 134 15.10 9.64 -15.87
N GLU A 135 14.17 9.37 -14.95
CA GLU A 135 14.43 8.51 -13.79
C GLU A 135 14.59 7.04 -14.19
N VAL A 136 15.72 6.46 -13.78
CA VAL A 136 16.13 5.08 -14.09
C VAL A 136 15.83 4.11 -12.94
N HIS A 137 15.72 4.61 -11.71
CA HIS A 137 15.40 3.81 -10.53
C HIS A 137 13.90 3.59 -10.46
N GLY A 138 13.46 2.35 -10.68
CA GLY A 138 12.03 2.00 -10.68
C GLY A 138 11.29 2.39 -9.41
N SER A 139 11.94 2.31 -8.23
CA SER A 139 11.37 2.76 -6.97
C SER A 139 11.06 4.27 -7.00
N PHE A 140 11.98 5.09 -7.50
CA PHE A 140 11.80 6.55 -7.57
C PHE A 140 10.75 6.95 -8.62
N ARG A 141 10.58 6.16 -9.69
CA ARG A 141 9.42 6.29 -10.59
C ARG A 141 8.10 6.03 -9.85
N GLY A 142 8.08 5.02 -8.97
CA GLY A 142 6.96 4.75 -8.06
C GLY A 142 6.70 5.92 -7.11
N ASP A 143 7.73 6.53 -6.54
CA ASP A 143 7.62 7.71 -5.64
C ASP A 143 7.01 8.92 -6.35
N LEU A 144 7.48 9.22 -7.56
CA LEU A 144 6.88 10.24 -8.44
C LEU A 144 5.41 9.96 -8.72
N CYS A 145 5.10 8.73 -9.15
CA CYS A 145 3.77 8.34 -9.57
C CYS A 145 2.76 8.38 -8.41
N ARG A 146 3.09 7.75 -7.28
CA ARG A 146 2.22 7.73 -6.09
C ARG A 146 1.98 9.14 -5.56
N ALA A 147 3.00 10.00 -5.57
CA ALA A 147 2.87 11.39 -5.13
C ALA A 147 1.89 12.16 -6.02
N CYS A 148 2.00 12.02 -7.34
CA CYS A 148 1.09 12.67 -8.29
C CYS A 148 -0.36 12.19 -8.11
N VAL A 149 -0.58 10.88 -8.09
CA VAL A 149 -1.93 10.31 -7.95
C VAL A 149 -2.57 10.74 -6.64
N LEU A 150 -1.87 10.60 -5.51
CA LEU A 150 -2.41 10.98 -4.20
C LEU A 150 -2.57 12.50 -4.04
N ALA A 151 -1.72 13.32 -4.66
CA ALA A 151 -1.87 14.78 -4.61
C ALA A 151 -3.18 15.24 -5.25
N ARG A 152 -3.55 14.65 -6.39
CA ARG A 152 -4.77 15.03 -7.10
C ARG A 152 -6.00 14.32 -6.56
N GLU A 153 -5.94 13.00 -6.47
CA GLU A 153 -7.13 12.17 -6.23
C GLU A 153 -7.26 11.69 -4.80
N GLY A 154 -6.17 11.66 -4.02
CA GLY A 154 -6.15 11.03 -2.71
C GLY A 154 -6.29 9.50 -2.79
N GLY A 155 -6.69 8.89 -1.67
CA GLY A 155 -6.83 7.44 -1.52
C GLY A 155 -5.74 6.86 -0.62
N PHE A 156 -5.61 5.54 -0.64
CA PHE A 156 -4.61 4.79 0.13
C PHE A 156 -3.58 4.20 -0.83
N TYR A 157 -2.32 4.54 -0.66
CA TYR A 157 -1.21 3.91 -1.36
C TYR A 157 -0.51 2.90 -0.47
N LEU A 158 -0.13 1.77 -1.07
CA LEU A 158 0.67 0.73 -0.44
C LEU A 158 1.73 0.25 -1.44
N ASP A 159 2.96 -0.01 -1.00
CA ASP A 159 3.86 -0.85 -1.79
C ASP A 159 3.27 -2.26 -1.88
N LEU A 160 3.54 -2.97 -2.98
CA LEU A 160 3.04 -4.34 -3.20
C LEU A 160 3.54 -5.33 -2.13
N ASP A 161 4.62 -4.99 -1.42
CA ASP A 161 5.19 -5.80 -0.37
C ASP A 161 4.77 -5.40 1.06
N VAL A 162 3.94 -4.37 1.24
CA VAL A 162 3.34 -4.05 2.55
C VAL A 162 2.23 -5.06 2.88
N GLU A 163 2.36 -5.74 4.01
CA GLU A 163 1.39 -6.76 4.46
C GLU A 163 0.47 -6.20 5.54
N LEU A 164 -0.80 -5.95 5.20
CA LEU A 164 -1.79 -5.42 6.14
C LEU A 164 -2.26 -6.48 7.15
N LYS A 165 -2.34 -6.09 8.43
CA LYS A 165 -3.06 -6.83 9.49
C LYS A 165 -4.48 -6.34 9.73
N ALA A 166 -4.80 -5.12 9.29
CA ALA A 166 -6.12 -4.51 9.45
C ALA A 166 -6.61 -3.87 8.14
N GLY A 167 -7.93 -3.75 8.00
CA GLY A 167 -8.53 -3.05 6.86
C GLY A 167 -8.23 -1.54 6.92
N LEU A 168 -8.01 -0.92 5.76
CA LEU A 168 -7.62 0.49 5.61
C LEU A 168 -8.65 1.46 6.21
N ALA A 169 -9.94 1.12 6.13
CA ALA A 169 -11.00 1.92 6.76
C ALA A 169 -10.93 1.94 8.29
N GLN A 170 -10.16 1.06 8.92
CA GLN A 170 -9.91 1.07 10.37
C GLN A 170 -8.69 1.93 10.74
N LEU A 171 -7.86 2.29 9.75
CA LEU A 171 -6.61 3.02 9.95
C LEU A 171 -6.82 4.54 9.90
N ALA A 172 -7.92 5.00 9.29
CA ALA A 172 -8.34 6.39 9.19
C ALA A 172 -9.79 6.54 9.67
N ASP A 173 -10.13 7.71 10.20
CA ASP A 173 -11.49 8.09 10.57
C ASP A 173 -12.04 9.19 9.63
N GLY A 174 -13.30 9.60 9.83
CA GLY A 174 -13.98 10.62 9.01
C GLY A 174 -13.30 12.00 9.01
N ASN A 175 -12.38 12.26 9.95
CA ASN A 175 -11.65 13.52 10.02
C ASN A 175 -10.24 13.43 9.44
N THR A 176 -9.67 12.22 9.35
CA THR A 176 -8.31 12.00 8.87
C THR A 176 -8.14 12.51 7.44
N THR A 177 -7.18 13.40 7.21
CA THR A 177 -6.87 13.97 5.89
C THR A 177 -5.56 13.46 5.31
N PHE A 178 -4.68 12.93 6.16
CA PHE A 178 -3.40 12.38 5.76
C PHE A 178 -2.96 11.30 6.76
N LEU A 179 -2.25 10.28 6.27
CA LEU A 179 -1.81 9.15 7.07
C LEU A 179 -0.48 8.61 6.54
N THR A 180 0.45 8.33 7.45
CA THR A 180 1.72 7.66 7.15
C THR A 180 2.34 7.09 8.44
N ALA A 181 3.52 6.47 8.34
CA ALA A 181 4.31 6.05 9.50
C ALA A 181 5.60 6.86 9.62
N LEU A 182 6.01 7.14 10.86
CA LEU A 182 7.32 7.66 11.20
C LEU A 182 8.28 6.49 11.42
N SER A 183 9.40 6.48 10.70
CA SER A 183 10.42 5.43 10.75
C SER A 183 11.46 5.69 11.86
N GLU A 184 12.21 4.67 12.26
CA GLU A 184 13.23 4.78 13.33
C GLU A 184 14.38 5.73 12.99
N ASP A 185 14.63 5.94 11.70
CA ASP A 185 15.58 6.94 11.20
C ASP A 185 14.98 8.36 11.12
N ASN A 186 13.78 8.57 11.68
CA ASN A 186 12.98 9.79 11.63
C ASN A 186 12.50 10.23 10.23
N SER A 187 12.66 9.39 9.19
CA SER A 187 12.00 9.61 7.90
C SER A 187 10.52 9.25 7.95
N LEU A 188 9.79 9.53 6.87
CA LEU A 188 8.39 9.11 6.73
C LEU A 188 8.27 7.99 5.72
N LEU A 189 7.50 6.96 6.07
CA LEU A 189 7.31 5.78 5.23
C LEU A 189 6.35 6.09 4.09
N ASP A 190 6.88 6.22 2.88
CA ASP A 190 6.13 6.47 1.66
C ASP A 190 5.54 5.19 1.02
N ALA A 191 5.93 4.02 1.55
CA ALA A 191 5.34 2.72 1.21
C ALA A 191 3.94 2.51 1.81
N PHE A 192 3.52 3.33 2.77
CA PHE A 192 2.25 3.22 3.48
C PHE A 192 1.67 4.63 3.70
N LEU A 193 0.79 5.05 2.81
CA LEU A 193 0.29 6.42 2.75
C LEU A 193 -1.22 6.46 2.54
N ALA A 194 -1.86 7.49 3.07
CA ALA A 194 -3.19 7.85 2.60
C ALA A 194 -3.41 9.35 2.67
N ALA A 195 -4.23 9.88 1.76
CA ALA A 195 -4.49 11.31 1.66
C ALA A 195 -5.92 11.59 1.20
N ALA A 196 -6.51 12.67 1.70
CA ALA A 196 -7.70 13.27 1.09
C ALA A 196 -7.34 13.84 -0.30
N PRO A 197 -8.32 14.01 -1.21
CA PRO A 197 -8.07 14.63 -2.51
C PRO A 197 -7.52 16.05 -2.34
N ALA A 198 -6.70 16.51 -3.27
CA ALA A 198 -6.04 17.82 -3.21
C ALA A 198 -5.27 18.06 -1.89
N SER A 199 -4.65 17.01 -1.33
CA SER A 199 -3.90 17.11 -0.08
C SER A 199 -2.71 18.07 -0.20
N ALA A 200 -2.69 19.13 0.61
CA ALA A 200 -1.59 20.10 0.64
C ALA A 200 -0.23 19.43 0.92
N ILE A 201 -0.21 18.36 1.73
CA ILE A 201 1.01 17.58 2.00
C ILE A 201 1.48 16.87 0.74
N MET A 202 0.58 16.24 -0.01
CA MET A 202 0.97 15.50 -1.22
C MET A 202 1.30 16.45 -2.38
N VAL A 203 0.62 17.60 -2.48
CA VAL A 203 0.99 18.67 -3.42
C VAL A 203 2.40 19.18 -3.11
N GLU A 204 2.69 19.51 -1.85
CA GLU A 204 4.05 19.91 -1.46
C GLU A 204 5.06 18.76 -1.65
N THR A 205 4.66 17.49 -1.52
CA THR A 205 5.54 16.35 -1.81
C THR A 205 5.97 16.35 -3.28
N VAL A 206 5.05 16.61 -4.22
CA VAL A 206 5.38 16.77 -5.64
C VAL A 206 6.36 17.94 -5.85
N GLU A 207 6.17 19.07 -5.15
CA GLU A 207 7.09 20.20 -5.23
C GLU A 207 8.48 19.90 -4.65
N GLN A 208 8.56 19.12 -3.58
CA GLN A 208 9.85 18.66 -3.03
C GLN A 208 10.56 17.70 -3.98
N ILE A 209 9.82 16.87 -4.71
CA ILE A 209 10.37 16.03 -5.78
C ILE A 209 10.92 16.88 -6.92
N ARG A 210 10.22 17.95 -7.34
CA ARG A 210 10.76 18.88 -8.34
C ARG A 210 12.09 19.47 -7.90
N LYS A 211 12.15 19.98 -6.67
CA LYS A 211 13.36 20.56 -6.07
C LYS A 211 14.51 19.54 -6.00
N TRP A 212 14.19 18.27 -5.75
CA TRP A 212 15.17 17.19 -5.74
C TRP A 212 15.83 17.00 -7.10
N TYR A 213 15.03 16.96 -8.18
CA TYR A 213 15.55 16.76 -9.54
C TYR A 213 16.14 18.02 -10.17
N SER A 214 15.69 19.22 -9.77
CA SER A 214 16.27 20.48 -10.22
C SER A 214 17.60 20.82 -9.53
N GLY A 215 17.92 20.13 -8.43
CA GLY A 215 19.12 20.39 -7.63
C GLY A 215 18.98 21.60 -6.68
N GLU A 216 17.76 22.09 -6.45
CA GLU A 216 17.48 23.19 -5.51
C GLU A 216 17.65 22.78 -4.05
N VAL A 217 17.57 21.48 -3.76
CA VAL A 217 17.77 20.91 -2.42
C VAL A 217 18.77 19.77 -2.44
N PHE A 218 19.48 19.60 -1.33
CA PHE A 218 20.32 18.43 -1.11
C PHE A 218 19.49 17.14 -1.07
N HIS A 219 20.11 16.01 -1.39
CA HIS A 219 19.51 14.68 -1.32
C HIS A 219 19.59 14.05 0.09
N THR A 220 19.95 14.86 1.09
CA THR A 220 20.02 14.49 2.50
C THR A 220 19.18 15.45 3.35
N ASP A 221 18.65 15.00 4.47
CA ASP A 221 17.94 15.85 5.42
C ASP A 221 18.57 15.75 6.81
N PRO A 222 18.78 16.86 7.54
CA PRO A 222 19.44 16.82 8.85
C PRO A 222 18.67 16.02 9.91
N LEU A 223 17.39 15.71 9.69
CA LEU A 223 16.59 14.95 10.66
C LEU A 223 16.65 13.44 10.45
N THR A 224 17.16 12.95 9.33
CA THR A 224 17.15 11.52 9.02
C THR A 224 18.44 11.06 8.33
N SER A 225 18.84 9.81 8.59
CA SER A 225 19.92 9.15 7.84
C SER A 225 19.46 8.58 6.50
N ASN A 226 18.15 8.60 6.21
CA ASN A 226 17.62 8.17 4.92
C ASN A 226 18.17 9.05 3.79
N THR A 227 18.32 8.49 2.60
CA THR A 227 18.78 9.17 1.37
C THR A 227 17.90 8.88 0.16
N SER A 228 16.75 8.23 0.38
CA SER A 228 15.80 7.86 -0.67
C SER A 228 14.87 9.01 -1.00
N LEU A 229 14.50 9.15 -2.28
CA LEU A 229 13.65 10.22 -2.80
C LEU A 229 12.33 10.35 -2.02
N GLY A 230 11.51 9.28 -2.00
CA GLY A 230 10.18 9.30 -1.39
C GLY A 230 10.18 9.69 0.09
N PRO A 231 10.88 8.97 0.99
CA PRO A 231 10.89 9.28 2.41
C PRO A 231 11.36 10.71 2.75
N ILE A 232 12.39 11.21 2.05
CA ILE A 232 12.90 12.57 2.29
C ILE A 232 11.91 13.63 1.81
N THR A 233 11.42 13.50 0.57
CA THR A 233 10.53 14.51 -0.01
C THR A 233 9.22 14.58 0.74
N LEU A 234 8.69 13.44 1.19
CA LEU A 234 7.52 13.36 2.06
C LEU A 234 7.77 14.00 3.44
N LEU A 235 8.89 13.69 4.10
CA LEU A 235 9.26 14.29 5.38
C LEU A 235 9.32 15.82 5.27
N ARG A 236 9.97 16.34 4.22
CA ARG A 236 10.08 17.78 3.97
C ARG A 236 8.71 18.41 3.74
N ALA A 237 7.85 17.74 2.97
CA ALA A 237 6.52 18.26 2.67
C ALA A 237 5.65 18.37 3.92
N VAL A 238 5.59 17.30 4.73
CA VAL A 238 4.88 17.32 6.02
C VAL A 238 5.41 18.44 6.90
N ARG A 239 6.73 18.60 7.03
CA ARG A 239 7.34 19.68 7.83
C ARG A 239 7.02 21.07 7.30
N THR A 240 6.97 21.26 5.98
CA THR A 240 6.61 22.55 5.38
C THR A 240 5.16 22.93 5.71
N VAL A 241 4.23 22.00 5.52
CA VAL A 241 2.80 22.22 5.84
C VAL A 241 2.61 22.42 7.35
N MET A 242 3.26 21.62 8.19
CA MET A 242 3.16 21.77 9.65
C MET A 242 3.72 23.11 10.15
N ARG A 243 4.82 23.61 9.58
CA ARG A 243 5.35 24.95 9.94
C ARG A 243 4.36 26.07 9.62
N GLN A 244 3.55 25.91 8.58
CA GLN A 244 2.56 26.91 8.19
C GLN A 244 1.31 26.85 9.07
N HIS A 245 0.81 25.65 9.39
CA HIS A 245 -0.50 25.49 10.02
C HIS A 245 -0.45 25.16 11.53
N CYS A 246 0.66 24.62 12.02
CA CYS A 246 0.83 24.24 13.42
C CYS A 246 2.31 24.28 13.87
N PRO A 247 2.98 25.45 13.81
CA PRO A 247 4.44 25.56 14.00
C PRO A 247 4.97 25.12 15.37
N LYS A 248 4.09 24.95 16.37
CA LYS A 248 4.44 24.50 17.72
C LYS A 248 4.34 22.99 17.92
N VAL A 249 3.83 22.26 16.92
CA VAL A 249 3.65 20.81 16.99
C VAL A 249 4.88 20.12 16.43
N ASP A 250 5.47 19.23 17.22
CA ASP A 250 6.62 18.45 16.84
C ASP A 250 6.20 17.05 16.37
N LEU A 251 6.54 16.69 15.13
CA LEU A 251 6.16 15.43 14.49
C LEU A 251 6.72 14.19 15.20
N GLN A 252 7.91 14.31 15.77
CA GLN A 252 8.65 13.20 16.39
C GLN A 252 8.04 12.84 17.75
N THR A 253 7.62 13.83 18.51
CA THR A 253 7.10 13.66 19.88
C THR A 253 5.58 13.60 19.96
N SER A 254 4.87 14.00 18.90
CA SER A 254 3.40 13.97 18.87
C SER A 254 2.79 12.57 19.02
N GLY A 255 1.52 12.52 19.44
CA GLY A 255 0.74 11.29 19.49
C GLY A 255 0.40 10.71 18.11
N GLY A 256 -0.49 9.71 18.09
CA GLY A 256 -0.93 9.05 16.84
C GLY A 256 -1.87 9.87 15.95
N THR A 257 -2.51 10.90 16.49
CA THR A 257 -3.36 11.83 15.74
C THR A 257 -2.90 13.25 16.02
N ILE A 258 -2.69 14.02 14.96
CA ILE A 258 -2.20 15.39 15.00
C ILE A 258 -3.19 16.30 14.29
N ALA A 259 -3.80 17.23 15.03
CA ALA A 259 -4.56 18.32 14.45
C ALA A 259 -3.59 19.46 14.07
N CYS A 260 -3.62 19.87 12.80
CA CYS A 260 -2.73 20.88 12.25
C CYS A 260 -3.48 21.80 11.28
N GLY A 261 -4.10 22.86 11.80
CA GLY A 261 -4.98 23.72 11.03
C GLY A 261 -6.14 22.92 10.41
N PRO A 262 -6.32 22.93 9.06
CA PRO A 262 -7.38 22.16 8.40
C PRO A 262 -7.03 20.66 8.25
N HIS A 263 -5.84 20.24 8.66
CA HIS A 263 -5.35 18.88 8.48
C HIS A 263 -5.47 18.06 9.76
N VAL A 264 -5.84 16.79 9.61
CA VAL A 264 -5.75 15.78 10.66
C VAL A 264 -4.85 14.66 10.16
N LEU A 265 -3.64 14.62 10.71
CA LEU A 265 -2.62 13.64 10.34
C LEU A 265 -2.71 12.45 11.28
N ARG A 266 -2.82 11.25 10.73
CA ARG A 266 -2.75 9.99 11.46
C ARG A 266 -1.37 9.38 11.30
N MET A 267 -0.59 9.41 12.37
CA MET A 267 0.81 8.98 12.39
C MET A 267 0.95 7.62 13.07
N PHE A 268 1.47 6.67 12.31
CA PHE A 268 1.94 5.37 12.82
C PHE A 268 3.43 5.45 13.15
N SER A 269 3.96 4.40 13.76
CA SER A 269 5.41 4.22 13.91
C SER A 269 5.85 2.94 13.23
N GLU A 270 6.83 3.04 12.34
CA GLU A 270 7.54 1.89 11.80
C GLU A 270 8.73 1.58 12.71
N LYS A 271 8.79 0.34 13.22
CA LYS A 271 9.81 -0.09 14.18
C LYS A 271 10.22 -1.53 13.96
N HIS A 272 11.42 -1.87 14.39
CA HIS A 272 11.86 -3.27 14.44
C HIS A 272 11.04 -4.06 15.45
N ILE A 273 10.61 -5.25 15.03
CA ILE A 273 9.96 -6.25 15.86
C ILE A 273 11.05 -7.04 16.60
N ASN A 274 10.88 -7.24 17.91
CA ASN A 274 11.77 -8.09 18.68
C ASN A 274 11.56 -9.57 18.32
N CYS A 275 12.45 -10.10 17.50
CA CYS A 275 12.44 -11.49 17.03
C CYS A 275 13.35 -12.42 17.86
N SER A 276 13.60 -12.11 19.13
CA SER A 276 14.41 -12.98 20.02
C SER A 276 13.73 -14.32 20.34
N GLY A 277 12.39 -14.33 20.31
CA GLY A 277 11.50 -15.49 20.48
C GLY A 277 10.57 -15.68 19.29
N TRP A 278 9.66 -16.66 19.38
CA TRP A 278 8.49 -16.71 18.51
C TRP A 278 7.41 -15.79 19.08
N THR A 279 6.80 -14.96 18.23
CA THR A 279 5.60 -14.17 18.55
C THR A 279 4.66 -14.14 17.35
N ASP A 280 3.41 -13.70 17.54
CA ASP A 280 2.45 -13.49 16.44
C ASP A 280 2.89 -12.39 15.46
N GLU A 281 3.73 -11.46 15.90
CA GLU A 281 4.35 -10.41 15.07
C GLU A 281 5.63 -10.87 14.38
N CYS A 282 6.37 -11.82 14.99
CA CYS A 282 7.59 -12.39 14.42
C CYS A 282 7.58 -13.92 14.40
N PRO A 283 6.79 -14.54 13.50
CA PRO A 283 6.89 -15.97 13.21
C PRO A 283 8.27 -16.32 12.63
N TRP A 284 8.56 -17.63 12.56
CA TRP A 284 9.84 -18.16 12.10
C TRP A 284 10.27 -17.66 10.71
N SER A 285 9.31 -17.46 9.79
CA SER A 285 9.59 -16.91 8.46
C SER A 285 10.25 -15.53 8.53
N ARG A 286 9.77 -14.65 9.41
CA ARG A 286 10.34 -13.30 9.64
C ARG A 286 11.63 -13.36 10.43
N ARG A 287 11.67 -14.16 11.48
CA ARG A 287 12.84 -14.29 12.35
C ARG A 287 14.08 -14.78 11.59
N PHE A 288 13.92 -15.78 10.73
CA PHE A 288 15.04 -16.37 10.00
C PHE A 288 15.24 -15.82 8.59
N ALA A 289 14.46 -14.81 8.17
CA ALA A 289 14.67 -14.15 6.90
C ALA A 289 16.05 -13.48 6.83
N SER A 290 16.67 -13.55 5.65
CA SER A 290 17.95 -12.89 5.37
C SER A 290 17.81 -11.39 5.19
N PHE A 291 16.63 -10.92 4.78
CA PHE A 291 16.34 -9.51 4.59
C PHE A 291 15.73 -8.92 5.85
N ASP A 292 16.44 -7.99 6.48
CA ASP A 292 16.04 -7.44 7.78
C ASP A 292 14.75 -6.60 7.72
N GLY A 293 14.42 -6.04 6.56
CA GLY A 293 13.19 -5.24 6.37
C GLY A 293 11.89 -5.99 6.65
N VAL A 294 11.88 -7.34 6.61
CA VAL A 294 10.69 -8.14 7.02
C VAL A 294 10.46 -8.14 8.52
N ARG A 295 11.38 -7.57 9.30
CA ARG A 295 11.22 -7.40 10.76
C ARG A 295 10.75 -5.99 11.11
N LEU A 296 10.44 -5.15 10.13
CA LEU A 296 9.81 -3.86 10.36
C LEU A 296 8.29 -4.00 10.42
N GLY A 297 7.72 -3.62 11.57
CA GLY A 297 6.28 -3.54 11.79
C GLY A 297 5.82 -2.09 11.79
N ILE A 298 4.58 -1.86 11.33
CA ILE A 298 3.89 -0.57 11.41
C ILE A 298 2.89 -0.65 12.57
N PHE A 299 3.06 0.22 13.55
CA PHE A 299 2.30 0.20 14.80
C PHE A 299 1.51 1.49 15.01
N THR A 300 0.33 1.38 15.65
CA THR A 300 -0.36 2.56 16.20
C THR A 300 0.53 3.25 17.23
N ARG A 301 0.57 4.59 17.23
CA ARG A 301 1.24 5.35 18.30
C ARG A 301 0.30 5.48 19.51
N GLY A 302 0.81 5.20 20.71
CA GLY A 302 0.04 5.28 21.96
C GLY A 302 0.67 4.44 23.08
N THR A 303 -0.04 4.31 24.21
CA THR A 303 0.42 3.55 25.39
C THR A 303 0.49 2.05 25.16
N LEU A 304 -0.35 1.51 24.28
CA LEU A 304 -0.37 0.10 23.88
C LEU A 304 -0.31 -0.01 22.35
N PRO A 305 0.90 0.09 21.75
CA PRO A 305 1.07 -0.01 20.31
C PRO A 305 0.56 -1.36 19.78
N LYS A 306 -0.31 -1.32 18.77
CA LYS A 306 -0.79 -2.50 18.05
C LYS A 306 -0.21 -2.48 16.64
N ILE A 307 0.27 -3.62 16.18
CA ILE A 307 0.69 -3.78 14.79
C ILE A 307 -0.53 -3.68 13.87
N VAL A 308 -0.42 -2.90 12.80
CA VAL A 308 -1.48 -2.74 11.78
C VAL A 308 -1.04 -3.24 10.42
N ALA A 309 0.27 -3.35 10.20
CA ALA A 309 0.87 -3.90 9.01
C ALA A 309 2.34 -4.28 9.28
N TRP A 310 2.93 -5.04 8.37
CA TRP A 310 4.38 -5.13 8.24
C TRP A 310 4.82 -4.34 7.01
N ALA A 311 5.97 -3.68 7.11
CA ALA A 311 6.51 -2.88 6.00
C ALA A 311 6.86 -3.76 4.78
N ARG A 312 7.17 -5.04 5.03
CA ARG A 312 7.50 -6.06 4.03
C ARG A 312 6.85 -7.39 4.40
N PHE A 313 6.30 -8.14 3.44
CA PHE A 313 5.91 -9.54 3.66
C PHE A 313 7.14 -10.43 3.80
N ALA A 314 6.97 -11.59 4.43
CA ALA A 314 8.02 -12.60 4.65
C ALA A 314 7.88 -13.81 3.73
#